data_AF-A0A662Q7K4-F1
#
_entry.id   AF-A0A662Q7K4-F1
#
_cell.length_a   1.000
_cell.length_b   1.000
_cell.length_c   1.000
_cell.angle_alpha   90.00
_cell.angle_beta   90.00
_cell.angle_gamma   90.00
#
_symmetry.space_group_name_H-M   'P 1'
#
loop_
_entity.id
_entity.type
_entity.pdbx_description
1 polymer ?
#
loop_
_entity_poly.entity_id
_entity_poly.type
_entity_poly.pdbx_seq_one_letter_code
_entity_poly.pdbx_strand_id
1 'polypeptide(L)'
;MEARYFTHEMRPKNPAGGGAEPHKRYVTHVFYSALKSLLGESGLMVLEFHLNKRLQGDMYEAFYENPHGFYQALRDFFGSGVDTILRIIAQKLIEGGHLEAASPQEFVEVLKNPGEGGRKLWRMFKLQEAGET
;
A
#
# COMPACT_ATOMS: atom_id res chain seq x y z
N MET A 1 22.26 37.80 -35.76
CA MET A 1 21.02 38.38 -35.18
C MET A 1 20.00 37.26 -35.19
N GLU A 2 19.65 36.61 -34.06
CA GLU A 2 18.72 37.08 -33.01
C GLU A 2 17.38 37.57 -33.64
N ALA A 3 16.17 37.15 -33.26
CA ALA A 3 15.68 36.20 -32.27
C ALA A 3 14.18 35.86 -32.53
N ARG A 4 13.81 34.60 -32.21
CA ARG A 4 12.59 34.07 -31.55
C ARG A 4 11.23 34.80 -31.65
N TYR A 5 10.17 34.03 -31.93
CA TYR A 5 8.96 33.83 -31.08
C TYR A 5 8.34 32.45 -31.43
N PHE A 6 8.54 31.40 -30.61
CA PHE A 6 7.64 30.91 -29.55
C PHE A 6 6.24 30.47 -30.01
N THR A 7 6.07 29.17 -30.28
CA THR A 7 4.91 28.37 -29.85
C THR A 7 5.39 26.96 -29.54
N HIS A 8 5.93 26.78 -28.33
CA HIS A 8 6.16 25.47 -27.76
C HIS A 8 4.81 24.97 -27.23
N GLU A 9 4.03 24.32 -28.08
CA GLU A 9 2.97 23.44 -27.59
C GLU A 9 3.66 22.28 -26.87
N MET A 10 3.88 22.47 -25.56
CA MET A 10 4.15 21.37 -24.66
C MET A 10 2.87 20.54 -24.57
N ARG A 11 2.69 19.63 -25.54
CA ARG A 11 1.89 18.44 -25.30
C ARG A 11 2.44 17.81 -24.01
N PRO A 12 1.60 17.56 -22.98
CA PRO A 12 2.06 16.78 -21.85
C PRO A 12 2.54 15.45 -22.40
N LYS A 13 3.84 15.20 -22.27
CA LYS A 13 4.45 13.91 -22.52
C LYS A 13 3.83 12.98 -21.51
N ASN A 14 2.78 12.28 -21.91
CA ASN A 14 2.08 11.34 -21.06
C ASN A 14 3.12 10.31 -20.57
N PRO A 15 3.54 10.35 -19.29
CA PRO A 15 4.39 9.29 -18.81
C PRO A 15 3.46 8.08 -18.69
N ALA A 16 3.92 6.91 -19.13
CA ALA A 16 3.23 5.65 -18.97
C ALA A 16 3.13 5.20 -17.49
N GLY A 17 2.87 6.12 -16.55
CA GLY A 17 2.77 5.92 -15.10
C GLY A 17 1.42 6.33 -14.49
N GLY A 18 0.45 6.74 -15.30
CA GLY A 18 -0.83 7.29 -14.82
C GLY A 18 -1.71 6.33 -14.02
N GLY A 19 -1.53 5.01 -14.15
CA GLY A 19 -2.34 4.00 -13.42
C GLY A 19 -1.77 3.55 -12.08
N ALA A 20 -0.44 3.60 -11.90
CA ALA A 20 0.20 3.12 -10.67
C ALA A 20 0.04 4.11 -9.50
N GLU A 21 0.09 5.42 -9.78
CA GLU A 21 0.00 6.48 -8.78
C GLU A 21 -1.39 6.55 -8.12
N PRO A 22 -2.53 6.51 -8.86
CA PRO A 22 -3.85 6.43 -8.25
C PRO A 22 -4.07 5.15 -7.44
N HIS A 23 -3.57 4.01 -7.95
CA HIS A 23 -3.68 2.73 -7.27
C HIS A 23 -2.92 2.71 -5.95
N LYS A 24 -1.66 3.16 -5.96
CA LYS A 24 -0.84 3.28 -4.77
C LYS A 24 -1.49 4.16 -3.71
N ARG A 25 -2.02 5.33 -4.10
CA ARG A 25 -2.75 6.22 -3.19
C ARG A 25 -3.97 5.55 -2.57
N TYR A 26 -4.76 4.83 -3.38
CA TYR A 26 -5.92 4.09 -2.89
C TYR A 26 -5.50 2.99 -1.89
N VAL A 27 -4.52 2.16 -2.26
CA VAL A 27 -3.99 1.08 -1.39
C VAL A 27 -3.49 1.64 -0.07
N THR A 28 -2.68 2.70 -0.12
CA THR A 28 -2.18 3.40 1.07
C THR A 28 -3.33 3.92 1.93
N HIS A 29 -4.34 4.55 1.33
CA HIS A 29 -5.49 5.10 2.06
C HIS A 29 -6.32 4.04 2.78
N VAL A 30 -6.69 2.95 2.09
CA VAL A 30 -7.51 1.89 2.72
C VAL A 30 -6.72 1.13 3.79
N PHE A 31 -5.43 0.92 3.56
CA PHE A 31 -4.57 0.25 4.53
C PHE A 31 -4.31 1.13 5.78
N TYR A 32 -4.02 2.42 5.59
CA TYR A 32 -3.96 3.41 6.66
C TYR A 32 -5.24 3.41 7.49
N SER A 33 -6.40 3.45 6.82
CA SER A 33 -7.70 3.49 7.50
C SER A 33 -7.96 2.20 8.30
N ALA A 34 -7.58 1.04 7.77
CA ALA A 34 -7.70 -0.24 8.47
C ALA A 34 -6.79 -0.30 9.72
N LEU A 35 -5.53 0.14 9.60
CA LEU A 35 -4.60 0.22 10.73
C LEU A 35 -5.07 1.22 11.79
N LYS A 36 -5.51 2.42 11.38
CA LYS A 36 -6.05 3.45 12.28
C LYS A 36 -7.29 2.93 13.03
N SER A 37 -8.18 2.22 12.34
CA SER A 37 -9.35 1.60 12.96
C SER A 37 -8.98 0.52 13.98
N LEU A 38 -7.89 -0.23 13.75
CA LEU A 38 -7.45 -1.29 14.64
C LEU A 38 -6.68 -0.77 15.86
N LEU A 39 -5.80 0.20 15.67
CA LEU A 39 -4.82 0.64 16.68
C LEU A 39 -5.18 1.97 17.34
N GLY A 40 -6.12 2.71 16.76
CA GLY A 40 -6.37 4.12 17.11
C GLY A 40 -5.25 5.04 16.62
N GLU A 41 -5.46 6.36 16.79
CA GLU A 41 -4.54 7.41 16.33
C GLU A 41 -3.14 7.26 16.96
N SER A 42 -3.06 7.14 18.29
CA SER A 42 -1.79 7.06 19.01
C SER A 42 -1.05 5.75 18.75
N GLY A 43 -1.78 4.63 18.65
CA GLY A 43 -1.18 3.32 18.34
C GLY A 43 -0.59 3.29 16.94
N LEU A 44 -1.30 3.87 15.96
CA LEU A 44 -0.79 3.99 14.59
C LEU A 44 0.45 4.88 14.53
N MET A 45 0.47 6.02 15.22
CA MET A 45 1.62 6.92 15.25
C MET A 45 2.88 6.24 15.80
N VAL A 46 2.76 5.43 16.87
CA VAL A 46 3.88 4.64 17.42
C VAL A 46 4.36 3.61 16.40
N LEU A 47 3.43 2.91 15.73
CA LEU A 47 3.75 1.92 14.72
C LEU A 47 4.51 2.54 13.53
N GLU A 48 3.99 3.66 13.00
CA GLU A 48 4.60 4.42 11.91
C GLU A 48 6.01 4.88 12.27
N PHE A 49 6.19 5.45 13.46
CA PHE A 49 7.52 5.87 13.92
C PHE A 49 8.51 4.70 13.97
N HIS A 50 8.11 3.56 14.54
CA HIS A 50 8.98 2.40 14.68
C HIS A 50 9.32 1.75 13.33
N LEU A 51 8.33 1.54 12.46
CA LEU A 51 8.51 0.94 11.15
C LEU A 51 9.32 1.86 10.23
N ASN A 52 9.01 3.16 10.20
CA ASN A 52 9.71 4.10 9.32
C ASN A 52 11.19 4.19 9.67
N LYS A 53 11.52 4.18 10.98
CA LYS A 53 12.90 4.13 11.45
C LYS A 53 13.61 2.83 11.05
N ARG A 54 12.92 1.69 11.14
CA ARG A 54 13.49 0.38 10.79
C ARG A 54 13.70 0.22 9.28
N LEU A 55 12.74 0.68 8.49
CA LEU A 55 12.74 0.61 7.02
C LEU A 55 13.60 1.70 6.38
N GLN A 56 14.00 2.72 7.15
CA GLN A 56 14.67 3.93 6.65
C GLN A 56 13.87 4.62 5.53
N GLY A 57 12.54 4.62 5.67
CA GLY A 57 11.60 5.10 4.66
C GLY A 57 10.16 5.06 5.19
N ASP A 58 9.19 5.39 4.34
CA ASP A 58 7.78 5.35 4.71
C ASP A 58 7.23 3.91 4.66
N MET A 59 6.48 3.50 5.69
CA MET A 59 5.96 2.14 5.81
C MET A 59 4.89 1.81 4.77
N TYR A 60 4.12 2.78 4.28
CA TYR A 60 3.09 2.58 3.27
C TYR A 60 3.70 2.44 1.88
N GLU A 61 4.74 3.22 1.61
CA GLU A 61 5.62 3.03 0.45
C GLU A 61 6.23 1.62 0.46
N ALA A 62 6.79 1.20 1.60
CA ALA A 62 7.36 -0.13 1.76
C ALA A 62 6.30 -1.25 1.62
N PHE A 63 5.10 -1.07 2.18
CA PHE A 63 3.99 -2.00 2.01
C PHE A 63 3.64 -2.22 0.53
N TYR A 64 3.62 -1.14 -0.25
CA TYR A 64 3.30 -1.20 -1.67
C TYR A 64 4.44 -1.76 -2.52
N GLU A 65 5.67 -1.32 -2.29
CA GLU A 65 6.82 -1.61 -3.16
C GLU A 65 7.60 -2.87 -2.75
N ASN A 66 7.72 -3.11 -1.45
CA ASN A 66 8.41 -4.26 -0.88
C ASN A 66 7.60 -4.91 0.25
N PRO A 67 6.49 -5.60 -0.08
CA PRO A 67 5.60 -6.15 0.95
C PRO A 67 6.28 -7.16 1.88
N HIS A 68 7.30 -7.86 1.38
CA HIS A 68 8.10 -8.77 2.20
C HIS A 68 8.94 -8.03 3.24
N GLY A 69 9.65 -6.98 2.84
CA GLY A 69 10.40 -6.13 3.78
C GLY A 69 9.48 -5.48 4.81
N PHE A 70 8.30 -5.03 4.38
CA PHE A 70 7.26 -4.54 5.28
C PHE A 70 6.81 -5.60 6.31
N TYR A 71 6.52 -6.83 5.85
CA TYR A 71 6.15 -7.94 6.73
C TYR A 71 7.24 -8.24 7.76
N GLN A 72 8.50 -8.27 7.33
CA GLN A 72 9.63 -8.49 8.23
C GLN A 72 9.67 -7.40 9.31
N ALA A 73 9.61 -6.12 8.91
CA ALA A 73 9.62 -5.01 9.85
C ALA A 73 8.45 -5.05 10.85
N LEU A 74 7.26 -5.43 10.40
CA LEU A 74 6.11 -5.66 11.29
C LEU A 74 6.31 -6.83 12.24
N ARG A 75 6.85 -7.95 11.75
CA ARG A 75 7.16 -9.13 12.57
C ARG A 75 8.15 -8.79 13.67
N ASP A 76 9.11 -7.93 13.37
CA ASP A 76 10.10 -7.52 14.35
C ASP A 76 9.52 -6.56 15.42
N PHE A 77 8.42 -5.88 15.11
CA PHE A 77 7.69 -5.02 16.06
C PHE A 77 6.68 -5.83 16.90
N PHE A 78 5.81 -6.62 16.25
CA PHE A 78 4.73 -7.37 16.90
C PHE A 78 5.13 -8.78 17.36
N GLY A 79 6.32 -9.25 17.00
CA GLY A 79 6.77 -10.61 17.27
C GLY A 79 5.89 -11.66 16.59
N SER A 80 5.63 -12.75 17.30
CA SER A 80 4.81 -13.88 16.80
C SER A 80 3.34 -13.52 16.54
N GLY A 81 2.86 -12.39 17.06
CA GLY A 81 1.47 -11.92 16.88
C GLY A 81 1.17 -11.31 15.51
N VAL A 82 2.20 -11.04 14.69
CA VAL A 82 2.06 -10.31 13.41
C VAL A 82 1.06 -10.95 12.45
N ASP A 83 1.06 -12.28 12.32
CA ASP A 83 0.16 -12.98 11.40
C ASP A 83 -1.30 -12.80 11.81
N THR A 84 -1.59 -12.79 13.11
CA THR A 84 -2.95 -12.58 13.62
C THR A 84 -3.42 -11.16 13.36
N ILE A 85 -2.56 -10.16 13.58
CA ILE A 85 -2.86 -8.76 13.28
C ILE A 85 -3.13 -8.57 11.79
N LEU A 86 -2.28 -9.12 10.93
CA LEU A 86 -2.45 -9.03 9.48
C LEU A 86 -3.71 -9.75 8.99
N ARG A 87 -4.09 -10.89 9.59
CA ARG A 87 -5.37 -11.55 9.29
C ARG A 87 -6.57 -10.69 9.70
N ILE A 88 -6.52 -9.99 10.83
CA ILE A 88 -7.61 -9.08 11.25
C ILE A 88 -7.73 -7.92 10.25
N ILE A 89 -6.61 -7.34 9.83
CA ILE A 89 -6.59 -6.28 8.82
C ILE A 89 -7.14 -6.79 7.49
N ALA A 90 -6.68 -7.96 7.02
CA ALA A 90 -7.16 -8.57 5.79
C ALA A 90 -8.67 -8.86 5.84
N GLN A 91 -9.18 -9.38 6.95
CA GLN A 91 -10.61 -9.61 7.13
C GLN A 91 -11.40 -8.31 6.97
N LYS A 92 -10.98 -7.22 7.62
CA LYS A 92 -11.63 -5.90 7.48
C LYS A 92 -11.61 -5.40 6.03
N LEU A 93 -10.49 -5.56 5.32
CA LEU A 93 -10.37 -5.12 3.93
C LEU A 93 -11.22 -5.95 2.97
N ILE A 94 -11.37 -7.25 3.23
CA ILE A 94 -12.26 -8.15 2.46
C ILE A 94 -13.72 -7.77 2.69
N GLU A 95 -14.13 -7.61 3.95
CA GLU A 95 -15.50 -7.21 4.32
C GLU A 95 -15.87 -5.82 3.76
N GLY A 96 -14.90 -4.90 3.68
CA GLY A 96 -15.07 -3.59 3.06
C GLY A 96 -15.03 -3.59 1.53
N GLY A 97 -14.81 -4.74 0.88
CA GLY A 97 -14.72 -4.84 -0.58
C GLY A 97 -13.45 -4.23 -1.19
N HIS A 98 -12.44 -3.93 -0.38
CA HIS A 98 -11.18 -3.32 -0.82
C HIS A 98 -10.13 -4.36 -1.24
N LEU A 99 -10.24 -5.59 -0.73
CA LEU A 99 -9.29 -6.67 -0.95
C LEU A 99 -9.99 -7.93 -1.47
N GLU A 100 -9.64 -8.38 -2.67
CA GLU A 100 -9.98 -9.69 -3.21
C GLU A 100 -8.96 -10.73 -2.75
N ALA A 101 -9.38 -11.57 -1.83
CA ALA A 101 -8.62 -12.73 -1.36
C ALA A 101 -9.58 -13.88 -1.10
N ALA A 102 -9.16 -15.12 -1.33
CA ALA A 102 -9.93 -16.30 -0.94
C ALA A 102 -10.05 -16.44 0.58
N SER A 103 -9.08 -15.88 1.33
CA SER A 103 -9.09 -15.84 2.79
C SER A 103 -8.12 -14.78 3.34
N PRO A 104 -8.27 -14.36 4.61
CA PRO A 104 -7.27 -13.54 5.29
C PRO A 104 -5.87 -14.15 5.32
N GLN A 105 -5.76 -15.49 5.32
CA GLN A 105 -4.48 -16.18 5.31
C GLN A 105 -3.75 -15.99 3.98
N GLU A 106 -4.47 -15.95 2.85
CA GLU A 106 -3.86 -15.71 1.54
C GLU A 106 -3.09 -14.38 1.53
N PHE A 107 -3.68 -13.32 2.08
CA PHE A 107 -3.02 -12.03 2.20
C PHE A 107 -1.69 -12.11 2.96
N VAL A 108 -1.66 -12.81 4.09
CA VAL A 108 -0.43 -13.00 4.88
C VAL A 108 0.63 -13.77 4.08
N GLU A 109 0.25 -14.84 3.37
CA GLU A 109 1.19 -15.61 2.55
C GLU A 109 1.77 -14.79 1.39
N VAL A 110 0.99 -13.87 0.81
CA VAL A 110 1.48 -12.93 -0.20
C VAL A 110 2.56 -12.02 0.37
N LEU A 111 2.35 -11.46 1.56
CA LEU A 111 3.33 -10.61 2.22
C LEU A 111 4.59 -11.39 2.61
N LYS A 112 4.46 -12.65 3.01
CA LYS A 112 5.61 -13.50 3.37
C LYS A 112 6.48 -13.91 2.18
N ASN A 113 6.00 -13.82 0.94
CA ASN A 113 6.72 -14.31 -0.22
C ASN A 113 7.74 -13.27 -0.74
N PRO A 114 9.06 -13.54 -0.67
CA PRO A 114 10.12 -12.59 -1.08
C PRO A 114 10.25 -12.34 -2.60
N GLY A 115 9.31 -12.82 -3.42
CA GLY A 115 9.33 -12.63 -4.87
C GLY A 115 8.10 -11.90 -5.40
N GLU A 116 7.14 -12.65 -5.94
CA GLU A 116 5.97 -12.09 -6.63
C GLU A 116 4.94 -11.41 -5.70
N GLY A 117 5.25 -11.31 -4.40
CA GLY A 117 4.37 -10.73 -3.37
C GLY A 117 3.84 -9.35 -3.75
N GLY A 118 4.69 -8.46 -4.27
CA GLY A 118 4.28 -7.13 -4.75
C GLY A 118 3.23 -7.18 -5.86
N ARG A 119 3.52 -7.88 -6.97
CA ARG A 119 2.58 -7.98 -8.10
C ARG A 119 1.28 -8.71 -7.74
N LYS A 120 1.34 -9.68 -6.83
CA LYS A 120 0.14 -10.37 -6.37
C LYS A 120 -0.67 -9.48 -5.44
N LEU A 121 -0.03 -8.82 -4.46
CA LEU A 121 -0.68 -7.87 -3.57
C LEU A 121 -1.39 -6.77 -4.35
N TRP A 122 -0.75 -6.20 -5.38
CA TRP A 122 -1.35 -5.16 -6.20
C TRP A 122 -2.64 -5.60 -6.88
N ARG A 123 -2.71 -6.85 -7.34
CA ARG A 123 -3.91 -7.40 -7.98
C ARG A 123 -5.03 -7.73 -6.99
N MET A 124 -4.70 -7.91 -5.71
CA MET A 124 -5.70 -8.17 -4.68
C MET A 124 -6.48 -6.90 -4.33
N PHE A 125 -5.89 -5.71 -4.45
CA PHE A 125 -6.63 -4.47 -4.19
C PHE A 125 -7.42 -4.04 -5.41
N LYS A 126 -8.74 -3.89 -5.26
CA LYS A 126 -9.54 -3.29 -6.32
C LYS A 126 -9.29 -1.79 -6.35
N LEU A 127 -8.86 -1.25 -7.47
CA LEU A 127 -9.16 0.14 -7.74
C LEU A 127 -10.68 0.25 -7.80
N GLN A 128 -11.32 0.85 -6.79
CA GLN A 128 -12.65 1.36 -7.02
C GLN A 128 -12.47 2.56 -7.95
N GLU A 129 -12.77 2.36 -9.25
CA GLU A 129 -13.12 3.51 -10.08
C GLU A 129 -14.27 4.18 -9.35
N ALA A 130 -14.10 5.47 -9.04
CA ALA A 130 -15.11 6.26 -8.39
C ALA A 130 -16.43 6.01 -9.12
N GLY A 131 -17.39 5.40 -8.42
CA GLY A 131 -18.68 5.11 -8.99
C GLY A 131 -19.25 6.40 -9.56
N GLU A 132 -19.45 6.43 -10.87
CA GLU A 132 -20.47 7.25 -11.48
C GLU A 132 -21.80 6.86 -10.81
N THR A 133 -22.22 7.67 -9.85
CA THR A 133 -23.58 7.69 -9.31
C THR A 133 -24.51 8.40 -10.28
#